data_AF-A0A2N0KFZ5-F1
#
_entry.id   AF-A0A2N0KFZ5-F1
#
_cell.length_a   1.000
_cell.length_b   1.000
_cell.length_c   1.000
_cell.angle_alpha   90.00
_cell.angle_beta   90.00
_cell.angle_gamma   90.00
#
_symmetry.space_group_name_H-M   'P 1'
#
loop_
_entity.id
_entity.type
_entity.pdbx_description
1 polymer ?
#
loop_
_entity_poly.entity_id
_entity_poly.type
_entity_poly.pdbx_seq_one_letter_code
_entity_poly.pdbx_strand_id
1 'polypeptide(L)'
;MGGDSDGTASPNGRAEEIGARRAVLIELLAELPETRLSKPTTRHGWTLRHELAWLAAADAELLQRLELTSGANNDEPHWRRVRGEAMHAAQEMRLAALREHLATSGGLVATSLTKHAARLNDPMIRAALETHRGHGDSATAALREMLAK
;
A
#
# COMPACT_ATOMS: atom_id res chain seq x y z
N MET A 1 13.57 35.78 7.79
CA MET A 1 12.50 35.06 8.52
C MET A 1 12.08 33.90 7.63
N GLY A 2 12.82 32.80 7.74
CA GLY A 2 12.53 31.57 7.00
C GLY A 2 11.64 30.69 7.86
N GLY A 3 10.43 30.45 7.37
CA GLY A 3 9.57 29.38 7.86
C GLY A 3 9.28 28.48 6.67
N ASP A 4 10.23 27.58 6.37
CA ASP A 4 9.97 26.45 5.49
C ASP A 4 8.79 25.69 6.09
N SER A 5 7.65 25.88 5.45
CA SER A 5 6.43 25.15 5.73
C SER A 5 6.66 23.76 5.14
N ASP A 6 7.34 22.91 5.91
CA ASP A 6 7.56 21.51 5.57
C ASP A 6 6.19 20.93 5.19
N GLY A 7 6.09 20.48 3.94
CA GLY A 7 4.85 20.25 3.21
C GLY A 7 4.04 19.09 3.80
N THR A 8 3.38 19.32 4.93
CA THR A 8 2.43 18.37 5.49
C THR A 8 1.19 18.39 4.60
N ALA A 9 1.17 17.49 3.60
CA ALA A 9 -0.03 17.21 2.84
C ALA A 9 -1.21 17.05 3.81
N SER A 10 -2.26 17.84 3.59
CA SER A 10 -3.52 17.73 4.33
C SER A 10 -3.96 16.26 4.40
N PRO A 11 -4.60 15.80 5.48
CA PRO A 11 -5.13 14.44 5.55
C PRO A 11 -5.94 14.01 4.33
N ASN A 12 -6.74 14.93 3.78
CA ASN A 12 -7.48 14.71 2.54
C ASN A 12 -6.53 14.52 1.34
N GLY A 13 -5.45 15.30 1.28
CA GLY A 13 -4.41 15.14 0.27
C GLY A 13 -3.70 13.78 0.33
N ARG A 14 -3.49 13.20 1.53
CA ARG A 14 -2.90 11.86 1.65
C ARG A 14 -3.85 10.75 1.20
N ALA A 15 -5.14 10.87 1.54
CA ALA A 15 -6.16 9.93 1.08
C ALA A 15 -6.32 9.99 -0.45
N GLU A 16 -6.38 11.20 -1.02
CA GLU A 16 -6.42 11.44 -2.46
C GLU A 16 -5.17 10.90 -3.17
N GLU A 17 -3.98 11.15 -2.63
CA GLU A 17 -2.72 10.65 -3.17
C GLU A 17 -2.70 9.11 -3.25
N ILE A 18 -3.04 8.43 -2.15
CA ILE A 18 -3.08 6.95 -2.13
C ILE A 18 -4.15 6.43 -3.08
N GLY A 19 -5.33 7.07 -3.11
CA GLY A 19 -6.41 6.72 -4.04
C GLY A 19 -5.96 6.83 -5.51
N ALA A 20 -5.34 7.94 -5.88
CA ALA A 20 -4.84 8.18 -7.23
C ALA A 20 -3.74 7.18 -7.63
N ARG A 21 -2.76 6.95 -6.76
CA ARG A 21 -1.71 5.94 -6.98
C ARG A 21 -2.29 4.54 -7.14
N ARG A 22 -3.29 4.19 -6.32
CA ARG A 22 -3.98 2.91 -6.42
C ARG A 22 -4.70 2.76 -7.75
N ALA A 23 -5.44 3.78 -8.19
CA ALA A 23 -6.15 3.75 -9.48
C ALA A 23 -5.19 3.44 -10.64
N VAL A 24 -4.06 4.16 -10.71
CA VAL A 24 -3.03 3.93 -11.73
C VAL A 24 -2.50 2.49 -11.68
N LEU A 25 -2.19 1.96 -10.50
CA LEU A 25 -1.72 0.58 -10.36
C LEU A 25 -2.77 -0.42 -10.89
N ILE A 26 -4.05 -0.24 -10.54
CA ILE A 26 -5.12 -1.15 -10.94
C ILE A 26 -5.37 -1.11 -12.45
N GLU A 27 -5.28 0.06 -13.07
CA GLU A 27 -5.36 0.22 -14.53
C GLU A 27 -4.23 -0.56 -15.22
N LEU A 28 -2.99 -0.34 -14.80
CA LEU A 28 -1.83 -1.06 -15.35
C LEU A 28 -1.93 -2.58 -15.13
N LEU A 29 -2.47 -3.04 -13.99
CA LEU A 29 -2.66 -4.47 -13.72
C LEU A 29 -3.74 -5.09 -14.61
N ALA A 30 -4.69 -4.31 -15.10
CA ALA A 30 -5.74 -4.80 -16.02
C ALA A 30 -5.17 -5.18 -17.39
N GLU A 31 -4.06 -4.57 -17.80
CA GLU A 31 -3.37 -4.85 -19.07
C GLU A 31 -2.39 -6.02 -18.97
N LEU A 32 -2.08 -6.47 -17.76
CA LEU A 32 -1.03 -7.43 -17.52
C LEU A 32 -1.53 -8.88 -17.70
N PRO A 33 -0.82 -9.75 -18.44
CA PRO A 33 -1.12 -11.18 -18.44
C PRO A 33 -0.61 -11.86 -17.17
N GLU A 34 -1.33 -12.87 -16.67
CA GLU A 34 -1.02 -13.63 -15.43
C GLU A 34 0.44 -14.13 -15.39
N THR A 35 0.98 -14.57 -16.54
CA THR A 35 2.34 -15.10 -16.66
C THR A 35 3.44 -14.10 -16.29
N ARG A 36 3.13 -12.79 -16.28
CA ARG A 36 4.07 -11.75 -15.90
C ARG A 36 4.23 -11.60 -14.38
N LEU A 37 3.33 -12.17 -13.56
CA LEU A 37 3.44 -12.11 -12.10
C LEU A 37 4.73 -12.74 -11.55
N SER A 38 5.24 -13.76 -12.21
CA SER A 38 6.48 -14.45 -11.81
C SER A 38 7.73 -13.80 -12.39
N LYS A 39 7.61 -12.70 -13.16
CA LYS A 39 8.77 -12.02 -13.72
C LYS A 39 9.55 -11.29 -12.61
N PRO A 40 10.89 -11.38 -12.63
CA PRO A 40 11.73 -10.64 -11.69
C PRO A 40 11.54 -9.12 -11.82
N THR A 41 11.69 -8.41 -10.70
CA THR A 41 11.77 -6.94 -10.66
C THR A 41 13.22 -6.50 -10.46
N THR A 42 13.46 -5.19 -10.40
CA THR A 42 14.78 -4.61 -10.07
C THR A 42 15.23 -4.94 -8.65
N ARG A 43 14.29 -5.28 -7.76
CA ARG A 43 14.60 -5.72 -6.41
C ARG A 43 15.10 -7.16 -6.43
N HIS A 44 16.33 -7.35 -5.98
CA HIS A 44 17.00 -8.66 -6.05
C HIS A 44 16.19 -9.76 -5.35
N GLY A 45 15.93 -10.85 -6.08
CA GLY A 45 15.16 -12.00 -5.59
C GLY A 45 13.64 -11.78 -5.54
N TRP A 46 13.14 -10.64 -6.00
CA TRP A 46 11.71 -10.33 -6.01
C TRP A 46 11.10 -10.48 -7.40
N THR A 47 9.84 -10.88 -7.42
CA THR A 47 9.00 -10.87 -8.64
C THR A 47 7.90 -9.84 -8.49
N LEU A 48 7.18 -9.53 -9.57
CA LEU A 48 6.04 -8.61 -9.48
C LEU A 48 5.01 -9.10 -8.45
N ARG A 49 4.78 -10.41 -8.34
CA ARG A 49 3.94 -10.99 -7.29
C ARG A 49 4.43 -10.62 -5.89
N HIS A 50 5.74 -10.58 -5.66
CA HIS A 50 6.30 -10.15 -4.37
C HIS A 50 6.04 -8.66 -4.10
N GLU A 51 6.24 -7.79 -5.10
CA GLU A 51 5.94 -6.35 -4.95
C GLU A 51 4.47 -6.12 -4.59
N LEU A 52 3.56 -6.76 -5.32
CA LEU A 52 2.12 -6.62 -5.12
C LEU A 52 1.65 -7.20 -3.79
N ALA A 53 2.15 -8.38 -3.41
CA ALA A 53 1.83 -8.99 -2.11
C ALA A 53 2.37 -8.16 -0.95
N TRP A 54 3.52 -7.50 -1.13
CA TRP A 54 4.07 -6.61 -0.12
C TRP A 54 3.27 -5.32 0.00
N LEU A 55 2.73 -4.80 -1.10
CA LEU A 55 1.79 -3.68 -1.07
C LEU A 55 0.50 -4.04 -0.33
N ALA A 56 -0.07 -5.22 -0.56
CA ALA A 56 -1.22 -5.71 0.22
C ALA A 56 -0.90 -5.82 1.72
N ALA A 57 0.31 -6.26 2.06
CA ALA A 57 0.77 -6.31 3.45
C ALA A 57 0.91 -4.91 4.08
N ALA A 58 1.37 -3.93 3.30
CA ALA A 58 1.43 -2.53 3.72
C ALA A 58 0.03 -1.93 3.92
N ASP A 59 -0.94 -2.24 3.05
CA ASP A 59 -2.34 -1.83 3.23
C ASP A 59 -2.90 -2.38 4.56
N ALA A 60 -2.70 -3.68 4.83
CA ALA A 60 -3.17 -4.33 6.05
C ALA A 60 -2.54 -3.74 7.33
N GLU A 61 -1.23 -3.51 7.33
CA GLU A 61 -0.53 -2.87 8.45
C GLU A 61 -1.04 -1.44 8.70
N LEU A 62 -1.17 -0.63 7.65
CA LEU A 62 -1.63 0.75 7.77
C LEU A 62 -3.07 0.81 8.33
N LEU A 63 -3.96 -0.05 7.84
CA LEU A 63 -5.32 -0.18 8.36
C LEU A 63 -5.33 -0.50 9.86
N GLN A 64 -4.55 -1.50 10.29
CA GLN A 64 -4.48 -1.85 11.72
C GLN A 64 -3.93 -0.71 12.57
N ARG A 65 -2.86 -0.04 12.11
CA ARG A 65 -2.30 1.11 12.84
C ARG A 65 -3.32 2.24 12.98
N LEU A 66 -4.08 2.55 11.93
CA LEU A 66 -5.14 3.56 11.98
C LEU A 66 -6.23 3.18 13.00
N GLU A 67 -6.64 1.91 13.05
CA GLU A 67 -7.63 1.44 14.02
C GLU A 67 -7.10 1.37 15.46
N LEU A 68 -5.81 1.10 15.69
CA LEU A 68 -5.22 1.25 17.03
C LEU A 68 -5.28 2.70 17.52
N THR A 69 -4.93 3.65 16.65
CA THR A 69 -4.97 5.09 17.01
C THR A 69 -6.40 5.61 17.23
N SER A 70 -7.42 4.87 16.80
CA SER A 70 -8.82 5.18 17.03
C SER A 70 -9.33 4.69 18.39
N GLY A 71 -8.55 3.85 19.09
CA GLY A 71 -8.97 3.16 20.32
C GLY A 71 -9.93 1.99 20.07
N ALA A 72 -10.14 1.60 18.80
CA ALA A 72 -10.98 0.45 18.45
C ALA A 72 -10.34 -0.89 18.84
N ASN A 73 -9.00 -0.94 18.95
CA ASN A 73 -8.23 -2.08 19.41
C ASN A 73 -7.13 -1.61 20.38
N ASN A 74 -7.00 -2.27 21.52
CA ASN A 74 -6.00 -1.92 22.55
C ASN A 74 -4.80 -2.89 22.60
N ASP A 75 -4.86 -3.99 21.86
CA ASP A 75 -3.77 -4.96 21.78
C ASP A 75 -2.81 -4.54 20.68
N GLU A 76 -1.55 -4.26 21.02
CA GLU A 76 -0.52 -3.97 20.02
C GLU A 76 -0.26 -5.25 19.20
N PRO A 77 -0.58 -5.26 17.90
CA PRO A 77 -0.46 -6.43 17.07
C PRO A 77 1.02 -6.70 16.78
N HIS A 78 1.36 -7.98 16.63
CA HIS A 78 2.68 -8.36 16.20
C HIS A 78 2.85 -7.97 14.71
N TRP A 79 3.41 -6.80 14.43
CA TRP A 79 3.49 -6.21 13.08
C TRP A 79 4.08 -7.15 12.02
N ARG A 80 5.06 -7.96 12.42
CA ARG A 80 5.65 -8.99 11.55
C ARG A 80 4.63 -10.06 11.15
N ARG A 81 3.75 -10.45 12.07
CA ARG A 81 2.68 -11.42 11.82
C ARG A 81 1.64 -10.84 10.87
N VAL A 82 1.16 -9.62 11.14
CA VAL A 82 0.18 -8.92 10.28
C VAL A 82 0.67 -8.86 8.83
N ARG A 83 1.91 -8.40 8.63
CA ARG A 83 2.52 -8.37 7.29
C ARG A 83 2.66 -9.76 6.68
N GLY A 84 3.12 -10.74 7.46
CA GLY A 84 3.35 -12.11 6.98
C GLY A 84 2.08 -12.78 6.50
N GLU A 85 0.99 -12.67 7.27
CA GLU A 85 -0.32 -13.24 6.92
C GLU A 85 -0.89 -12.57 5.66
N ALA A 86 -0.87 -11.24 5.59
CA ALA A 86 -1.36 -10.50 4.43
C ALA A 86 -0.52 -10.78 3.17
N MET A 87 0.81 -10.83 3.29
CA MET A 87 1.69 -11.16 2.18
C MET A 87 1.45 -12.60 1.69
N HIS A 88 1.34 -13.58 2.59
CA HIS A 88 1.07 -14.96 2.23
C HIS A 88 -0.27 -15.07 1.48
N ALA A 89 -1.33 -14.49 2.03
CA ALA A 89 -2.65 -14.50 1.40
C ALA A 89 -2.61 -13.90 -0.01
N ALA A 90 -1.95 -12.75 -0.20
CA ALA A 90 -1.82 -12.11 -1.50
C ALA A 90 -0.94 -12.90 -2.49
N GLN A 91 0.08 -13.61 -2.01
CA GLN A 91 0.94 -14.45 -2.86
C GLN A 91 0.22 -15.66 -3.43
N GLU A 92 -0.84 -16.16 -2.82
CA GLU A 92 -1.60 -17.29 -3.32
C GLU A 92 -2.67 -16.90 -4.35
N MET A 93 -2.98 -15.59 -4.46
CA MET A 93 -4.01 -15.10 -5.36
C MET A 93 -3.62 -15.19 -6.84
N ARG A 94 -4.62 -15.43 -7.69
CA ARG A 94 -4.54 -15.19 -9.13
C ARG A 94 -4.55 -13.70 -9.43
N LEU A 95 -4.02 -13.29 -10.59
CA LEU A 95 -3.91 -11.88 -10.96
C LEU A 95 -5.23 -11.10 -10.82
N ALA A 96 -6.33 -11.66 -11.31
CA ALA A 96 -7.65 -11.01 -11.24
C ALA A 96 -8.09 -10.77 -9.78
N ALA A 97 -7.95 -11.79 -8.92
CA ALA A 97 -8.31 -11.70 -7.51
C ALA A 97 -7.36 -10.78 -6.73
N LEU A 98 -6.06 -10.81 -7.04
CA LEU A 98 -5.06 -9.92 -6.44
C LEU A 98 -5.35 -8.46 -6.80
N ARG A 99 -5.72 -8.18 -8.06
CA ARG A 99 -6.11 -6.84 -8.51
C ARG A 99 -7.34 -6.34 -7.75
N GLU A 100 -8.38 -7.16 -7.63
CA GLU A 100 -9.57 -6.82 -6.84
C GLU A 100 -9.21 -6.57 -5.37
N HIS A 101 -8.44 -7.47 -4.76
CA HIS A 101 -7.99 -7.34 -3.38
C HIS A 101 -7.23 -6.03 -3.13
N LEU A 102 -6.31 -5.66 -4.03
CA LEU A 102 -5.56 -4.41 -3.96
C LEU A 102 -6.45 -3.18 -4.16
N ALA A 103 -7.45 -3.25 -5.04
CA ALA A 103 -8.42 -2.17 -5.24
C ALA A 103 -9.25 -1.94 -3.97
N THR A 104 -9.79 -3.01 -3.39
CA THR A 104 -10.59 -2.96 -2.17
C THR A 104 -9.76 -2.47 -0.98
N SER A 105 -8.60 -3.06 -0.73
CA SER A 105 -7.73 -2.68 0.40
C SER A 105 -7.22 -1.24 0.26
N GLY A 106 -6.84 -0.81 -0.94
CA GLY A 106 -6.46 0.59 -1.20
C GLY A 106 -7.62 1.58 -0.95
N GLY A 107 -8.84 1.22 -1.33
CA GLY A 107 -10.04 2.02 -1.02
C GLY A 107 -10.35 2.11 0.47
N LEU A 108 -10.17 1.01 1.21
CA LEU A 108 -10.29 0.99 2.67
C LEU A 108 -9.23 1.86 3.34
N VAL A 109 -7.99 1.82 2.86
CA VAL A 109 -6.92 2.71 3.34
C VAL A 109 -7.30 4.17 3.14
N ALA A 110 -7.69 4.56 1.92
CA ALA A 110 -8.08 5.94 1.63
C ALA A 110 -9.25 6.41 2.52
N THR A 111 -10.27 5.58 2.69
CA THR A 111 -11.41 5.85 3.58
C THR A 111 -10.97 6.01 5.04
N SER A 112 -10.09 5.12 5.51
CA SER A 112 -9.59 5.14 6.89
C SER A 112 -8.71 6.35 7.16
N LEU A 113 -7.92 6.80 6.18
CA LEU A 113 -7.11 8.03 6.31
C LEU A 113 -7.99 9.26 6.47
N THR A 114 -9.08 9.36 5.72
CA THR A 114 -10.07 10.43 5.89
C THR A 114 -10.74 10.35 7.27
N LYS A 115 -11.17 9.15 7.69
CA LYS A 115 -11.79 8.91 9.02
C LYS A 115 -10.86 9.29 10.17
N HIS A 116 -9.56 9.01 10.05
CA HIS A 116 -8.55 9.21 11.09
C HIS A 116 -7.62 10.38 10.82
N ALA A 117 -8.08 11.38 10.06
CA ALA A 117 -7.32 12.55 9.62
C ALA A 117 -6.54 13.25 10.76
N ALA A 118 -7.16 13.39 11.94
CA ALA A 118 -6.56 14.03 13.10
C ALA A 118 -5.35 13.27 13.70
N ARG A 119 -5.18 11.99 13.36
CA ARG A 119 -4.12 11.10 13.90
C ARG A 119 -2.96 10.89 12.95
N LEU A 120 -2.99 11.47 11.75
CA LEU A 120 -1.97 11.22 10.73
C LEU A 120 -0.58 11.80 11.04
N ASN A 121 -0.48 12.63 12.08
CA ASN A 121 0.80 13.13 12.60
C ASN A 121 1.41 12.23 13.68
N ASP A 122 0.69 11.20 14.13
CA ASP A 122 1.24 10.18 15.00
C ASP A 122 2.50 9.56 14.35
N PRO A 123 3.66 9.51 15.05
CA PRO A 123 4.90 8.98 14.49
C PRO A 123 4.76 7.57 13.91
N MET A 124 3.93 6.73 14.54
CA MET A 124 3.66 5.37 14.10
C MET A 124 2.94 5.35 12.74
N ILE A 125 1.94 6.23 12.58
CA ILE A 125 1.17 6.36 11.33
C ILE A 125 2.04 6.95 10.23
N ARG A 126 2.86 7.97 10.55
CA ARG A 126 3.79 8.57 9.58
C ARG A 126 4.79 7.56 9.04
N ALA A 127 5.39 6.74 9.89
CA ALA A 127 6.34 5.71 9.47
C ALA A 127 5.67 4.66 8.56
N ALA A 128 4.44 4.26 8.90
CA ALA A 128 3.68 3.31 8.09
C ALA A 128 3.27 3.88 6.73
N LEU A 129 2.87 5.16 6.68
CA LEU A 129 2.57 5.87 5.44
C LEU A 129 3.79 5.98 4.52
N GLU A 130 4.96 6.30 5.07
CA GLU A 130 6.19 6.36 4.27
C GLU A 130 6.54 5.00 3.65
N THR A 131 6.45 3.95 4.48
CA THR A 131 6.66 2.57 4.05
C THR A 131 5.67 2.17 2.97
N HIS A 132 4.38 2.45 3.18
CA HIS A 132 3.30 2.20 2.22
C HIS A 132 3.55 2.89 0.88
N ARG A 133 3.91 4.18 0.92
CA ARG A 133 4.24 4.99 -0.26
C ARG A 133 5.39 4.38 -1.06
N GLY A 134 6.49 4.05 -0.39
CA GLY A 134 7.65 3.43 -1.05
C GLY A 134 7.33 2.10 -1.72
N HIS A 135 6.43 1.30 -1.14
CA HIS A 135 5.99 0.04 -1.74
C HIS A 135 5.02 0.23 -2.90
N GLY A 136 4.12 1.22 -2.81
CA GLY A 136 3.27 1.61 -3.93
C GLY A 136 4.09 2.06 -5.15
N ASP A 137 5.14 2.85 -4.91
CA ASP A 137 6.05 3.32 -5.96
C ASP A 137 6.87 2.18 -6.58
N SER A 138 7.42 1.29 -5.75
CA SER A 138 8.16 0.11 -6.21
C SER A 138 7.29 -0.78 -7.10
N ALA A 139 6.07 -1.12 -6.65
CA ALA A 139 5.14 -1.96 -7.40
C ALA A 139 4.73 -1.32 -8.72
N THR A 140 4.42 -0.01 -8.72
CA THR A 140 4.02 0.73 -9.92
C THR A 140 5.17 0.83 -10.92
N ALA A 141 6.39 1.10 -10.44
CA ALA A 141 7.58 1.16 -11.29
C ALA A 141 7.88 -0.19 -11.95
N ALA A 142 7.86 -1.28 -11.18
CA ALA A 142 8.06 -2.63 -11.69
C ALA A 142 7.02 -2.98 -12.78
N LEU A 143 5.76 -2.60 -12.56
CA LEU A 143 4.69 -2.86 -13.50
C LEU A 143 4.86 -2.08 -14.81
N ARG A 144 5.19 -0.79 -14.74
CA ARG A 144 5.49 0.04 -15.91
C ARG A 144 6.66 -0.52 -16.73
N GLU A 145 7.72 -0.97 -16.06
CA GLU A 145 8.86 -1.60 -16.73
C GLU A 145 8.45 -2.88 -17.47
N MET A 146 7.53 -3.67 -16.89
CA MET A 146 7.05 -4.91 -17.53
C MET A 146 6.15 -4.66 -18.74
N LEU A 147 5.34 -3.60 -18.71
CA LEU A 147 4.45 -3.23 -19.81
C LEU A 147 5.20 -2.56 -20.97
N ALA A 148 6.34 -1.92 -20.69
CA ALA A 148 7.22 -1.37 -21.71
C ALA A 148 8.03 -2.43 -22.49
N LYS A 149 7.94 -3.73 -22.12
CA LYS A 149 8.71 -4.86 -22.68
C LYS A 149 7.84 -5.96 -23.31
#